data_AF-A0A5D3DI89-F1
#
_entry.id   AF-A0A5D3DI89-F1
#
_cell.length_a   1.000
_cell.length_b   1.000
_cell.length_c   1.000
_cell.angle_alpha   90.00
_cell.angle_beta   90.00
_cell.angle_gamma   90.00
#
_symmetry.space_group_name_H-M   'P 1'
#
loop_
_entity.id
_entity.type
_entity.pdbx_description
1 polymer ?
#
loop_
_entity_poly.entity_id
_entity_poly.type
_entity_poly.pdbx_seq_one_letter_code
_entity_poly.pdbx_strand_id
1 'polypeptide(L)'
;MIRQDSLDFPFLLSNDTYDYTANNCVLCQCDAAKNWILDCKPSQLKPSSVKSSNWSSCPAMACEGSNLLLGNSTASDCNTTTCAYAGFSKQTIFTNISTLNTCPGPEDNGNGASRTASQGLNLAYLVAFTHVLAFGLLLI
;
A
#
# COMPACT_ATOMS: atom_id res chain seq x y z
N MET A 1 5.12 -6.40 -1.64
CA MET A 1 4.88 -6.83 -0.23
C MET A 1 6.21 -6.89 0.49
N ILE A 2 6.23 -6.58 1.79
CA ILE A 2 7.45 -6.60 2.61
C ILE A 2 7.72 -8.04 3.06
N ARG A 3 8.97 -8.48 2.96
CA ARG A 3 9.39 -9.82 3.40
C ARG A 3 9.34 -9.94 4.92
N GLN A 4 9.01 -11.13 5.40
CA GLN A 4 8.89 -11.39 6.83
C GLN A 4 10.22 -11.45 7.57
N ASP A 5 11.31 -11.71 6.86
CA ASP A 5 12.68 -11.67 7.39
C ASP A 5 13.34 -10.29 7.26
N SER A 6 12.57 -9.28 6.84
CA SER A 6 13.03 -7.90 6.82
C SER A 6 13.16 -7.33 8.23
N LEU A 7 14.16 -6.48 8.45
CA LEU A 7 14.39 -5.82 9.74
C LEU A 7 13.33 -4.76 10.09
N ASP A 8 12.58 -4.28 9.11
CA ASP A 8 11.43 -3.38 9.28
C ASP A 8 10.08 -4.11 9.20
N PHE A 9 10.04 -5.44 9.22
CA PHE A 9 8.77 -6.14 9.19
C PHE A 9 8.02 -6.06 10.54
N PRO A 10 6.70 -5.75 10.56
CA PRO A 10 5.89 -5.27 9.45
C PRO A 10 6.08 -3.76 9.22
N PHE A 11 6.33 -3.35 7.98
CA PHE A 11 6.43 -1.93 7.63
C PHE A 11 5.06 -1.44 7.13
N LEU A 12 4.42 -0.59 7.94
CA LEU A 12 3.06 -0.11 7.72
C LEU A 12 3.04 1.42 7.77
N LEU A 13 2.36 2.04 6.81
CA LEU A 13 2.13 3.48 6.76
C LEU A 13 0.63 3.76 6.76
N SER A 14 0.24 4.84 7.43
CA SER A 14 -1.13 5.35 7.39
C SER A 14 -1.37 6.11 6.07
N ASN A 15 -2.64 6.35 5.74
CA ASN A 15 -2.98 7.14 4.57
C ASN A 15 -2.31 8.53 4.60
N ASP A 16 -1.82 8.98 3.46
CA ASP A 16 -1.18 10.29 3.25
C ASP A 16 0.05 10.54 4.14
N THR A 17 0.67 9.46 4.65
CA THR A 17 1.91 9.55 5.44
C THR A 17 3.09 8.99 4.67
N TYR A 18 4.29 9.41 5.09
CA TYR A 18 5.55 8.93 4.56
C TYR A 18 6.50 8.57 5.71
N ASP A 19 7.43 7.66 5.44
CA ASP A 19 8.51 7.35 6.37
C ASP A 19 9.78 6.94 5.63
N TYR A 20 10.91 7.06 6.32
CA TYR A 20 12.22 6.62 5.86
C TYR A 20 12.56 5.27 6.47
N THR A 21 12.79 4.27 5.63
CA THR A 21 13.27 2.94 6.06
C THR A 21 14.66 2.63 5.48
N ALA A 22 15.18 1.45 5.78
CA ALA A 22 16.50 0.98 5.36
C ALA A 22 17.60 1.99 5.68
N ASN A 23 17.72 2.39 6.95
CA ASN A 23 18.71 3.37 7.42
C ASN A 23 18.66 4.71 6.66
N ASN A 24 17.47 5.23 6.41
CA ASN A 24 17.21 6.43 5.61
C ASN A 24 17.44 6.29 4.12
N CYS A 25 17.75 5.12 3.56
CA CYS A 25 18.01 4.95 2.13
C CYS A 25 16.75 4.86 1.26
N VAL A 26 15.60 4.58 1.86
CA VAL A 26 14.33 4.44 1.13
C VAL A 26 13.30 5.36 1.76
N LEU A 27 12.62 6.14 0.93
CA LEU A 27 11.45 6.92 1.31
C LEU A 27 10.22 6.21 0.75
N CYS A 28 9.29 5.84 1.65
CA CYS A 28 8.02 5.25 1.28
C CYS A 28 6.87 6.16 1.68
N GLN A 29 5.81 6.15 0.87
CA GLN A 29 4.54 6.82 1.15
C GLN A 29 3.38 5.88 0.85
N CYS A 30 2.25 6.11 1.52
CA CYS A 30 1.00 5.42 1.24
C CYS A 30 -0.09 6.46 0.98
N ASP A 31 -0.79 6.33 -0.13
CA ASP A 31 -1.83 7.26 -0.58
C ASP A 31 -3.03 6.46 -1.12
N ALA A 32 -4.21 6.72 -0.56
CA ALA A 32 -5.47 6.10 -0.96
C ALA A 32 -5.79 6.37 -2.45
N ALA A 33 -5.40 7.52 -2.99
CA ALA A 33 -5.55 7.84 -4.41
C ALA A 33 -4.69 6.93 -5.31
N LYS A 34 -3.66 6.28 -4.75
CA LYS A 34 -2.81 5.28 -5.43
C LYS A 34 -3.18 3.84 -5.05
N ASN A 35 -4.45 3.58 -4.76
CA ASN A 35 -4.97 2.25 -4.43
C ASN A 35 -4.33 1.60 -3.20
N TRP A 36 -3.90 2.40 -2.20
CA TRP A 36 -3.27 1.90 -0.97
C TRP A 36 -1.96 1.13 -1.22
N ILE A 37 -1.34 1.35 -2.39
CA ILE A 37 -0.07 0.74 -2.74
C ILE A 37 1.04 1.56 -2.07
N LEU A 38 1.93 0.86 -1.37
CA LEU A 38 3.13 1.45 -0.81
C LEU A 38 4.06 1.89 -1.96
N ASP A 39 4.21 3.19 -2.13
CA ASP A 39 5.04 3.82 -3.15
C ASP A 39 6.39 4.20 -2.52
N CYS A 40 7.46 3.53 -2.95
CA CYS A 40 8.78 3.69 -2.37
C CYS A 40 9.79 4.07 -3.45
N LYS A 41 10.72 4.95 -3.09
CA LYS A 41 11.81 5.41 -3.96
C LYS A 41 13.12 5.52 -3.17
N PRO A 42 14.28 5.47 -3.86
CA PRO A 42 15.55 5.86 -3.26
C PRO A 42 15.43 7.23 -2.60
N SER A 43 15.89 7.33 -1.36
CA SER A 43 16.06 8.62 -0.73
C SER A 43 17.30 9.32 -1.29
N GLN A 44 17.36 10.63 -1.09
CA GLN A 44 18.57 11.42 -1.37
C GLN A 44 19.43 11.63 -0.12
N LEU A 45 19.16 10.85 0.94
CA LEU A 45 19.84 10.96 2.23
C LEU A 45 21.01 9.98 2.28
N LYS A 46 22.04 10.34 3.06
CA LYS A 46 23.10 9.40 3.41
C LYS A 46 22.56 8.37 4.41
N PRO A 47 23.09 7.13 4.40
CA PRO A 47 22.70 6.13 5.39
C PRO A 47 22.90 6.67 6.81
N SER A 48 21.91 6.41 7.66
CA SER A 48 21.98 6.79 9.07
C SER A 48 23.10 6.02 9.77
N SER A 49 23.96 6.74 10.48
CA SER A 49 25.15 6.20 11.18
C SER A 49 24.81 5.44 12.47
N VAL A 50 23.59 4.92 12.59
CA VAL A 50 23.17 4.14 13.75
C VAL A 50 24.09 2.94 13.88
N LYS A 51 24.53 2.59 15.10
CA LYS A 51 25.45 1.46 15.37
C LYS A 51 25.01 0.11 14.79
N SER A 52 23.77 -0.01 14.34
CA SER A 52 23.21 -1.22 13.72
C SER A 52 23.41 -1.28 12.19
N SER A 53 23.80 -0.17 11.55
CA SER A 53 24.04 -0.06 10.12
C SER A 53 25.52 0.13 9.84
N ASN A 54 26.08 -0.75 9.01
CA ASN A 54 27.47 -0.65 8.53
C ASN A 54 27.55 -0.02 7.13
N TRP A 55 26.50 0.68 6.71
CA TRP A 55 26.42 1.23 5.34
C TRP A 55 27.16 2.55 5.23
N SER A 56 28.28 2.54 4.50
CA SER A 56 28.96 3.76 4.08
C SER A 56 28.18 4.51 2.98
N SER A 57 27.40 3.77 2.19
CA SER A 57 26.51 4.26 1.13
C SER A 57 25.27 3.39 1.05
N CYS A 58 24.19 3.91 0.48
CA CYS A 58 22.98 3.12 0.29
C CYS A 58 23.25 1.96 -0.68
N PRO A 59 22.83 0.72 -0.35
CA PRO A 59 22.92 -0.42 -1.25
C PRO A 59 22.17 -0.17 -2.56
N ALA A 60 22.51 -0.94 -3.60
CA ALA A 60 21.78 -0.92 -4.86
C ALA A 60 20.32 -1.35 -4.65
N MET A 61 19.42 -0.73 -5.40
CA MET A 61 17.98 -0.93 -5.33
C MET A 61 17.41 -1.27 -6.72
N ALA A 62 18.02 -2.22 -7.40
CA ALA A 62 17.59 -2.71 -8.71
C ALA A 62 16.78 -3.99 -8.55
N CYS A 63 15.67 -4.11 -9.29
CA CYS A 63 14.85 -5.31 -9.26
C CYS A 63 15.43 -6.41 -10.16
N GLU A 64 15.70 -7.56 -9.56
CA GLU A 64 16.13 -8.76 -10.29
C GLU A 64 15.14 -9.11 -11.41
N GLY A 65 15.69 -9.55 -12.55
CA GLY A 65 14.90 -9.89 -13.74
C GLY A 65 14.40 -8.69 -14.55
N SER A 66 14.85 -7.46 -14.24
CA SER A 66 14.49 -6.25 -14.98
C SER A 66 15.62 -5.22 -14.99
N ASN A 67 15.47 -4.16 -15.80
CA ASN A 67 16.30 -2.96 -15.73
C ASN A 67 15.68 -1.86 -14.85
N LEU A 68 14.65 -2.19 -14.07
CA LEU A 68 13.94 -1.23 -13.23
C LEU A 68 14.69 -1.03 -11.91
N LEU A 69 14.76 0.24 -11.52
CA LEU A 69 15.20 0.66 -10.19
C LEU A 69 13.97 0.90 -9.32
N LEU A 70 14.14 0.84 -8.00
CA LEU A 70 13.08 1.04 -7.02
C LEU A 70 12.26 2.31 -7.33
N GLY A 71 10.93 2.15 -7.37
CA GLY A 71 9.97 3.20 -7.67
C GLY A 71 9.73 3.46 -9.15
N ASN A 72 10.57 2.92 -10.05
CA ASN A 72 10.33 3.01 -11.49
C ASN A 72 9.32 1.96 -11.96
N SER A 73 8.53 2.37 -12.94
CA SER A 73 7.54 1.52 -13.59
C SER A 73 7.67 1.57 -15.10
N THR A 74 7.31 0.47 -15.76
CA THR A 74 7.12 0.40 -17.20
C THR A 74 5.73 -0.13 -17.49
N ALA A 75 5.04 0.49 -18.44
CA ALA A 75 3.75 0.02 -18.93
C ALA A 75 3.92 -0.71 -20.27
N SER A 76 3.25 -1.84 -20.41
CA SER A 76 3.09 -2.59 -21.66
C SER A 76 1.62 -2.96 -21.77
N ASP A 77 0.92 -2.40 -22.74
CA ASP A 77 -0.53 -2.50 -22.87
C ASP A 77 -1.24 -2.05 -21.58
N CYS A 78 -2.05 -2.92 -20.99
CA CYS A 78 -2.76 -2.72 -19.73
C CYS A 78 -1.97 -3.22 -18.50
N ASN A 79 -0.74 -3.73 -18.69
CA ASN A 79 0.14 -4.19 -17.62
C ASN A 79 1.11 -3.08 -17.23
N THR A 80 1.15 -2.75 -15.94
CA THR A 80 2.17 -1.87 -15.36
C THR A 80 3.05 -2.68 -14.44
N THR A 81 4.33 -2.78 -14.78
CA THR A 81 5.35 -3.47 -13.99
C THR A 81 6.17 -2.43 -13.25
N THR A 82 6.20 -2.53 -11.92
CA THR A 82 6.90 -1.60 -11.03
C THR A 82 7.94 -2.34 -10.21
N CYS A 83 9.10 -1.73 -10.00
CA CYS A 83 10.07 -2.22 -9.03
C CYS A 83 9.70 -1.72 -7.63
N ALA A 84 9.18 -2.62 -6.79
CA ALA A 84 8.66 -2.30 -5.46
C ALA A 84 9.66 -2.64 -4.36
N TYR A 85 9.56 -1.93 -3.24
CA TYR A 85 10.31 -2.23 -2.03
C TYR A 85 9.80 -3.53 -1.38
N ALA A 86 10.72 -4.37 -0.92
CA ALA A 86 10.42 -5.66 -0.30
C ALA A 86 11.08 -5.83 1.08
N GLY A 87 11.67 -4.78 1.66
CA GLY A 87 12.34 -4.81 2.96
C GLY A 87 13.86 -4.59 2.87
N PHE A 88 14.57 -4.80 3.97
CA PHE A 88 16.03 -4.76 4.03
C PHE A 88 16.60 -5.66 5.14
N SER A 89 17.86 -6.03 4.97
CA SER A 89 18.68 -6.67 6.00
C SER A 89 19.84 -5.74 6.39
N LYS A 90 20.73 -6.18 7.28
CA LYS A 90 21.92 -5.40 7.68
C LYS A 90 22.86 -5.07 6.52
N GLN A 91 22.74 -5.76 5.39
CA GLN A 91 23.70 -5.70 4.29
C GLN A 91 23.09 -5.22 2.97
N THR A 92 21.80 -5.47 2.73
CA THR A 92 21.18 -5.16 1.44
C THR A 92 19.73 -4.70 1.59
N ILE A 93 19.25 -4.02 0.55
CA ILE A 93 17.85 -3.66 0.36
C ILE A 93 17.22 -4.69 -0.56
N PHE A 94 16.07 -5.21 -0.17
CA PHE A 94 15.29 -6.13 -0.96
C PHE A 94 14.27 -5.37 -1.80
N THR A 95 14.21 -5.72 -3.08
CA THR A 95 13.23 -5.20 -4.04
C THR A 95 12.56 -6.36 -4.76
N ASN A 96 11.35 -6.15 -5.27
CA ASN A 96 10.64 -7.16 -6.04
C ASN A 96 9.84 -6.52 -7.18
N ILE A 97 9.71 -7.24 -8.28
CA ILE A 97 8.82 -6.86 -9.37
C ILE A 97 7.37 -7.03 -8.94
N SER A 98 6.56 -6.00 -9.17
CA SER A 98 5.12 -6.04 -8.96
C SER A 98 4.44 -5.61 -10.25
N THR A 99 3.65 -6.53 -10.83
CA THR A 99 2.87 -6.26 -12.05
C THR A 99 1.41 -6.09 -11.69
N LEU A 100 0.84 -4.96 -12.10
CA LEU A 100 -0.57 -4.67 -12.03
C LEU A 100 -1.18 -4.79 -13.43
N ASN A 101 -2.10 -5.72 -13.62
CA ASN A 101 -2.86 -5.87 -14.86
C ASN A 101 -4.21 -5.16 -14.73
N THR A 102 -4.50 -4.26 -15.67
CA THR A 102 -5.75 -3.49 -15.73
C THR A 102 -6.59 -3.81 -16.97
N CYS A 103 -6.24 -4.86 -17.72
CA CYS A 103 -7.01 -5.27 -18.88
C CYS A 103 -8.46 -5.60 -18.48
N PRO A 104 -9.45 -5.25 -19.33
CA PRO A 104 -10.78 -5.82 -19.21
C PRO A 104 -10.65 -7.34 -19.17
N GLY A 105 -11.32 -7.98 -18.20
CA GLY A 105 -11.52 -9.41 -18.27
C GLY A 105 -12.27 -9.77 -19.57
N PRO A 106 -12.17 -11.01 -20.06
CA PRO A 106 -12.99 -11.43 -21.19
C PRO A 106 -14.45 -11.09 -20.90
N GLU A 107 -15.10 -10.39 -21.84
CA GLU A 107 -16.52 -10.09 -21.77
C GLU A 107 -17.28 -11.41 -21.69
N ASP A 108 -17.79 -11.74 -20.50
CA ASP A 108 -18.76 -12.81 -20.38
C ASP A 108 -20.02 -12.29 -21.07
N ASN A 109 -20.26 -12.74 -22.31
CA ASN A 109 -21.49 -12.52 -23.08
C ASN A 109 -22.64 -13.30 -22.43
N GLY A 110 -22.88 -13.04 -21.14
CA GLY A 110 -23.98 -13.54 -20.35
C GLY A 110 -24.91 -12.38 -20.03
N ASN A 111 -26.13 -12.44 -20.53
CA ASN A 111 -27.25 -11.59 -20.11
C ASN A 111 -27.33 -11.49 -18.58
N GLY A 112 -26.79 -10.42 -18.00
CA GLY A 112 -26.87 -10.07 -16.59
C GLY A 112 -27.67 -8.79 -16.41
N ALA A 113 -28.93 -8.95 -16.01
CA ALA A 113 -29.90 -7.87 -15.87
C ALA A 113 -29.45 -6.69 -14.99
N SER A 114 -29.99 -5.52 -15.34
CA SER A 114 -29.81 -4.21 -14.73
C SER A 114 -29.83 -4.16 -13.20
N ARG A 115 -28.83 -3.44 -12.67
CA ARG A 115 -28.80 -2.63 -11.44
C ARG A 115 -30.08 -2.67 -10.60
N THR A 116 -30.10 -3.49 -9.55
CA THR A 116 -30.90 -3.19 -8.36
C THR A 116 -30.06 -2.28 -7.46
N ALA A 117 -30.34 -0.98 -7.52
CA ALA A 117 -29.92 -0.04 -6.50
C ALA A 117 -30.70 -0.35 -5.22
N SER A 118 -30.13 -1.16 -4.33
CA SER A 118 -30.57 -1.17 -2.94
C SER A 118 -30.14 0.16 -2.33
N GLN A 119 -31.06 1.11 -2.30
CA GLN A 119 -30.93 2.28 -1.44
C GLN A 119 -30.77 1.75 -0.01
N GLY A 120 -29.55 1.84 0.52
CA GLY A 120 -29.26 1.46 1.90
C GLY A 120 -30.11 2.31 2.84
N LEU A 121 -31.12 1.68 3.46
CA LEU A 121 -31.85 2.26 4.57
C LEU A 121 -30.85 2.57 5.69
N ASN A 122 -30.81 3.83 6.10
CA ASN A 122 -29.90 4.34 7.12
C ASN A 122 -30.31 3.78 8.49
N LEU A 123 -29.77 2.61 8.84
CA LEU A 123 -30.09 1.85 10.06
C LEU A 123 -29.76 2.61 11.35
N ALA A 124 -28.90 3.65 11.28
CA ALA A 124 -28.52 4.47 12.43
C ALA A 124 -29.70 5.29 12.99
N TYR A 125 -30.63 5.74 12.14
CA TYR A 125 -31.79 6.52 12.59
C TYR A 125 -32.81 5.67 13.36
N LEU A 126 -32.95 4.38 13.03
CA LEU A 126 -33.87 3.48 13.71
C LEU A 126 -33.40 3.12 15.12
N VAL A 127 -32.08 3.00 15.35
CA VAL A 127 -31.51 2.72 16.68
C VAL A 127 -31.59 3.93 17.61
N ALA A 128 -31.49 5.15 17.08
CA ALA A 128 -31.65 6.36 17.87
C ALA A 128 -33.10 6.53 18.38
N PHE A 129 -34.10 6.19 17.57
CA PHE A 129 -35.51 6.36 17.94
C PHE A 129 -35.96 5.38 19.04
N THR A 130 -35.45 4.15 19.04
CA THR A 130 -35.79 3.15 20.08
C THR A 130 -35.21 3.50 21.44
N HIS A 131 -34.01 4.08 21.50
CA HIS A 131 -33.42 4.54 22.76
C HIS A 131 -34.13 5.76 23.34
N VAL A 132 -34.51 6.75 22.53
CA VAL A 132 -35.18 7.96 23.04
C VAL A 132 -36.58 7.64 23.59
N LEU A 133 -37.35 6.76 22.94
CA LEU A 133 -38.67 6.34 23.43
C LEU A 133 -38.59 5.46 24.69
N ALA A 134 -37.57 4.61 24.82
CA ALA A 134 -37.36 3.79 26.02
C ALA A 134 -36.94 4.62 27.25
N PHE A 135 -36.14 5.67 27.07
CA PHE A 135 -35.77 6.58 28.15
C PHE A 135 -36.89 7.56 28.53
N GLY A 136 -37.78 7.93 27.60
CA GLY A 136 -38.91 8.82 27.86
C GLY A 136 -40.05 8.19 28.67
N LEU A 137 -40.26 6.87 28.58
CA LEU A 137 -41.32 6.18 29.33
C LEU A 137 -40.92 5.77 30.76
N LEU A 138 -39.65 6.00 31.15
CA LEU A 138 -39.12 5.66 32.49
C LEU A 138 -39.06 6.87 33.43
N LEU A 139 -39.53 8.04 32.97
CA LEU A 139 -39.55 9.31 33.71
C LEU A 139 -40.96 9.92 33.82
N ILE A 140 -42.02 9.12 33.66
CA ILE A 140 -43.40 9.45 34.04
C ILE A 140 -43.89 8.39 35.01
#